data_AF-A0A397A022-F1
#
_entry.id   AF-A0A397A022-F1
#
_cell.length_a   1.000
_cell.length_b   1.000
_cell.length_c   1.000
_cell.angle_alpha   90.00
_cell.angle_beta   90.00
_cell.angle_gamma   90.00
#
_symmetry.space_group_name_H-M   'P 1'
#
loop_
_entity.id
_entity.type
_entity.pdbx_description
1 polymer ?
#
loop_
_entity_poly.entity_id
_entity_poly.type
_entity_poly.pdbx_seq_one_letter_code
_entity_poly.pdbx_strand_id
1 'polypeptide(L)'
;MLGIPQYEQWFLANLRCGQATFTKFITNLRAEMSSQHLRSCTHSFEKKVHIFLYLLGSEGGYRETAAAFGVSKSWCVDIVHWLSTVVLKLASKWIYLPKSKAGWFNVECGFKAKHQIPSVVGAIDGTLVDIQRPKDYGGFYNRNGDPSLNIRAVKFIGDVLTGANHAQHYLDVIDQLNHNGPQLNAVIETSPTALTQAIAQDRNGTRSGLLHDIPILIKDNIATTGDGLTTCTGSFAMEGNIAPRDAFLVQKLRAAGAIVLGHANMVEWANWRSLTESVDWRYHPLLLTLFHTNSPRSARGGIAKNPYVLTARTAGSSSGSGSTVAANMIPVAIGTETGLW
;
A
#
# COMPACT_ATOMS: atom_id res chain seq x y z
N MET A 1 14.15 -28.51 -18.76
CA MET A 1 13.12 -27.97 -17.86
C MET A 1 11.99 -27.33 -18.64
N LEU A 2 12.28 -26.38 -19.54
CA LEU A 2 11.26 -25.73 -20.35
C LEU A 2 10.44 -26.72 -21.20
N GLY A 3 9.11 -26.59 -21.17
CA GLY A 3 8.16 -27.42 -21.91
C GLY A 3 7.76 -28.71 -21.21
N ILE A 4 8.32 -28.99 -20.03
CA ILE A 4 8.01 -30.20 -19.26
C ILE A 4 7.11 -29.80 -18.07
N PRO A 5 5.85 -30.27 -17.99
CA PRO A 5 4.88 -29.83 -16.98
C PRO A 5 5.35 -29.97 -15.52
N GLN A 6 6.16 -30.99 -15.21
CA GLN A 6 6.66 -31.25 -13.85
C GLN A 6 7.53 -30.13 -13.26
N TYR A 7 8.07 -29.23 -14.09
CA TYR A 7 8.89 -28.10 -13.63
C TYR A 7 8.10 -26.80 -13.44
N GLU A 8 6.78 -26.78 -13.66
CA GLU A 8 5.99 -25.54 -13.52
C GLU A 8 6.11 -24.91 -12.12
N GLN A 9 6.01 -25.74 -11.09
CA GLN A 9 6.17 -25.29 -9.70
C GLN A 9 7.58 -24.76 -9.43
N TRP A 10 8.59 -25.35 -10.05
CA TRP A 10 9.96 -24.87 -9.93
C TRP A 10 10.12 -23.47 -10.54
N PHE A 11 9.50 -23.21 -11.70
CA PHE A 11 9.49 -21.89 -12.35
C PHE A 11 8.82 -20.83 -11.49
N LEU A 12 7.64 -21.14 -10.94
CA LEU A 12 6.91 -20.22 -10.07
C LEU A 12 7.70 -19.90 -8.79
N ALA A 13 8.29 -20.92 -8.15
CA ALA A 13 9.03 -20.75 -6.91
C ALA A 13 10.37 -20.00 -7.08
N ASN A 14 11.08 -20.21 -8.19
CA ASN A 14 12.46 -19.73 -8.35
C ASN A 14 12.62 -18.54 -9.31
N LEU A 15 11.71 -18.39 -10.29
CA LEU A 15 11.80 -17.35 -11.32
C LEU A 15 10.65 -16.32 -11.24
N ARG A 16 9.75 -16.46 -10.26
CA ARG A 16 8.56 -15.62 -10.06
C ARG A 16 7.63 -15.54 -11.29
N CYS A 17 7.70 -16.51 -12.19
CA CYS A 17 6.84 -16.60 -13.36
C CYS A 17 6.68 -18.05 -13.83
N GLY A 18 5.56 -18.38 -14.46
CA GLY A 18 5.31 -19.71 -15.04
C GLY A 18 6.01 -19.93 -16.38
N GLN A 19 6.03 -21.16 -16.89
CA GLN A 19 6.74 -21.51 -18.13
C GLN A 19 6.21 -20.76 -19.36
N ALA A 20 4.90 -20.51 -19.42
CA ALA A 20 4.27 -19.76 -20.52
C ALA A 20 4.74 -18.29 -20.55
N THR A 21 4.80 -17.64 -19.39
CA THR A 21 5.31 -16.26 -19.24
C THR A 21 6.79 -16.20 -19.57
N PHE A 22 7.57 -17.15 -19.05
CA PHE A 22 8.99 -17.26 -19.33
C PHE A 22 9.28 -17.40 -20.84
N THR A 23 8.52 -18.25 -21.53
CA THR A 23 8.65 -18.45 -22.99
C THR A 23 8.36 -17.15 -23.74
N LYS A 24 7.26 -16.45 -23.41
CA LYS A 24 6.93 -15.15 -24.01
C LYS A 24 8.03 -14.11 -23.77
N PHE A 25 8.58 -14.07 -22.56
CA PHE A 25 9.67 -13.17 -22.22
C PHE A 25 10.92 -13.42 -23.07
N ILE A 26 11.30 -14.69 -23.24
CA ILE A 26 12.40 -15.09 -24.11
C ILE A 26 12.14 -14.69 -25.56
N THR A 27 10.94 -14.96 -26.09
CA THR A 27 10.59 -14.62 -27.47
C THR A 27 10.71 -13.12 -27.71
N ASN A 28 10.22 -12.30 -26.77
CA ASN A 28 10.30 -10.85 -26.85
C ASN A 28 11.76 -10.35 -26.75
N LEU A 29 12.56 -10.91 -25.85
CA LEU A 29 13.97 -10.56 -25.74
C LEU A 29 14.73 -10.90 -27.02
N ARG A 30 14.52 -12.10 -27.59
CA ARG A 30 15.18 -12.54 -28.83
C ARG A 30 14.86 -11.62 -30.01
N ALA A 31 13.63 -11.15 -30.13
CA ALA A 31 13.21 -10.25 -31.21
C ALA A 31 13.95 -8.90 -31.21
N GLU A 32 14.44 -8.47 -30.05
CA GLU A 32 15.06 -7.16 -29.85
C GLU A 32 16.60 -7.22 -29.88
N MET A 33 17.19 -8.40 -30.12
CA MET A 33 18.62 -8.62 -30.03
C MET A 33 19.28 -8.75 -31.41
N SER A 34 20.41 -8.07 -31.61
CA SER A 34 21.22 -8.22 -32.83
C SER A 34 21.95 -9.57 -32.88
N SER A 35 22.19 -10.08 -34.08
CA SER A 35 22.85 -11.37 -34.35
C SER A 35 24.23 -11.52 -33.71
N GLN A 36 24.91 -10.41 -33.44
CA GLN A 36 26.22 -10.35 -32.77
C GLN A 36 26.16 -10.82 -31.30
N HIS A 37 25.02 -10.62 -30.62
CA HIS A 37 24.79 -11.01 -29.23
C HIS A 37 24.33 -12.46 -29.07
N LEU A 38 23.91 -13.10 -30.17
CA LEU A 38 23.52 -14.50 -30.24
C LEU A 38 24.69 -15.44 -30.58
N ARG A 39 25.92 -14.91 -30.70
CA ARG A 39 27.14 -15.71 -30.94
C ARG A 39 27.26 -16.86 -29.94
N SER A 40 27.72 -18.02 -30.41
CA SER A 40 27.74 -19.26 -29.64
C SER A 40 28.57 -19.11 -28.36
N CYS A 41 27.91 -19.17 -27.22
CA CYS A 41 28.54 -19.51 -25.94
C CYS A 41 28.26 -20.98 -25.62
N THR A 42 29.04 -21.55 -24.71
CA THR A 42 28.82 -22.90 -24.13
C THR A 42 27.43 -23.09 -23.50
N HIS A 43 26.71 -22.00 -23.22
CA HIS A 43 25.41 -22.01 -22.56
C HIS A 43 24.34 -21.37 -23.43
N SER A 44 23.16 -22.00 -23.47
CA SER A 44 22.00 -21.54 -24.23
C SER A 44 21.50 -20.18 -23.76
N PHE A 45 20.80 -19.47 -24.64
CA PHE A 45 20.17 -18.19 -24.31
C PHE A 45 19.15 -18.34 -23.19
N GLU A 46 18.38 -19.44 -23.21
CA GLU A 46 17.44 -19.81 -22.16
C GLU A 46 18.15 -19.88 -20.81
N LYS A 47 19.31 -20.54 -20.73
CA LYS A 47 20.07 -20.67 -19.48
C LYS A 47 20.52 -19.31 -18.96
N LYS A 48 20.92 -18.40 -19.85
CA LYS A 48 21.28 -17.01 -19.48
C LYS A 48 20.08 -16.28 -18.85
N VAL A 49 18.90 -16.41 -19.46
CA VAL A 49 17.65 -15.80 -18.93
C VAL A 49 17.21 -16.45 -17.62
N HIS A 50 17.37 -17.77 -17.45
CA HIS A 50 17.11 -18.45 -16.16
C HIS A 50 17.99 -17.87 -15.05
N ILE A 51 19.29 -17.70 -15.29
CA ILE A 51 20.23 -17.14 -14.31
C ILE A 51 19.82 -15.72 -13.91
N PHE A 52 19.45 -14.89 -14.89
CA PHE A 52 19.00 -13.54 -14.64
C PHE A 52 17.73 -13.49 -13.78
N LEU A 53 16.69 -14.25 -14.14
CA LEU A 53 15.45 -14.27 -13.37
C LEU A 53 15.60 -14.93 -12.00
N TYR A 54 16.45 -15.96 -11.89
CA TYR A 54 16.75 -16.61 -10.61
C TYR A 54 17.43 -15.63 -9.65
N LEU A 55 18.41 -14.85 -10.12
CA LEU A 55 19.04 -13.83 -9.27
C LEU A 55 18.05 -12.76 -8.81
N LEU A 56 17.14 -12.32 -9.68
CA LEU A 56 16.09 -11.36 -9.31
C LEU A 56 15.05 -11.97 -8.36
N GLY A 57 14.88 -13.29 -8.41
CA GLY A 57 13.94 -14.03 -7.58
C GLY A 57 14.49 -14.43 -6.22
N SER A 58 15.80 -14.69 -6.13
CA SER A 58 16.51 -15.21 -4.95
C SER A 58 16.85 -14.09 -3.96
N GLU A 59 16.88 -14.44 -2.67
CA GLU A 59 17.44 -13.59 -1.60
C GLU A 59 18.98 -13.67 -1.55
N GLY A 60 19.57 -14.61 -2.29
CA GLY A 60 20.99 -14.82 -2.42
C GLY A 60 21.69 -13.91 -3.42
N GLY A 61 23.03 -13.96 -3.42
CA GLY A 61 23.86 -13.21 -4.35
C GLY A 61 24.37 -14.04 -5.54
N TYR A 62 25.21 -13.40 -6.37
CA TYR A 62 25.84 -14.03 -7.55
C TYR A 62 26.54 -15.38 -7.28
N ARG A 63 27.06 -15.62 -6.08
CA ARG A 63 27.72 -16.89 -5.73
C ARG A 63 26.73 -18.06 -5.67
N GLU A 64 25.59 -17.85 -5.03
CA GLU A 64 24.54 -18.87 -4.94
C GLU A 64 23.96 -19.15 -6.32
N THR A 65 23.63 -18.09 -7.06
CA THR A 65 23.10 -18.23 -8.42
C THR A 65 24.08 -18.99 -9.32
N ALA A 66 25.37 -18.64 -9.28
CA ALA A 66 26.38 -19.33 -10.08
C ALA A 66 26.49 -20.82 -9.72
N ALA A 67 26.44 -21.17 -8.43
CA ALA A 67 26.46 -22.55 -7.97
C ALA A 67 25.22 -23.33 -8.44
N ALA A 68 24.02 -22.74 -8.32
CA ALA A 68 22.76 -23.36 -8.72
C ALA A 68 22.72 -23.76 -10.20
N PHE A 69 23.40 -23.01 -11.07
CA PHE A 69 23.46 -23.28 -12.50
C PHE A 69 24.77 -23.93 -12.99
N GLY A 70 25.69 -24.25 -12.07
CA GLY A 70 26.98 -24.85 -12.39
C GLY A 70 27.84 -23.98 -13.31
N VAL A 71 27.96 -22.69 -12.99
CA VAL A 71 28.74 -21.71 -13.75
C VAL A 71 29.69 -20.93 -12.84
N SER A 72 30.68 -20.24 -13.40
CA SER A 72 31.55 -19.38 -12.59
C SER A 72 30.81 -18.11 -12.13
N LYS A 73 31.19 -17.59 -10.96
CA LYS A 73 30.64 -16.32 -10.44
C LYS A 73 30.85 -15.17 -11.43
N SER A 74 32.04 -15.04 -12.00
CA SER A 74 32.36 -13.97 -12.96
C SER A 74 31.43 -14.02 -14.18
N TRP A 75 31.24 -15.21 -14.74
CA TRP A 75 30.34 -15.38 -15.89
C TRP A 75 28.89 -15.07 -15.54
N CYS A 76 28.43 -15.46 -14.35
CA CYS A 76 27.10 -15.10 -13.86
C CYS A 76 26.90 -13.57 -13.78
N VAL A 77 27.90 -12.83 -13.26
CA VAL A 77 27.87 -11.36 -13.18
C VAL A 77 27.76 -10.75 -14.58
N ASP A 78 28.60 -11.20 -15.52
CA ASP A 78 28.62 -10.68 -16.89
C ASP A 78 27.27 -10.85 -17.59
N ILE A 79 26.67 -12.04 -17.47
CA ILE A 79 25.37 -12.33 -18.08
C ILE A 79 24.26 -11.48 -17.48
N VAL A 80 24.23 -11.31 -16.16
CA VAL A 80 23.22 -10.50 -15.48
C VAL A 80 23.36 -9.04 -15.88
N HIS A 81 24.57 -8.47 -15.84
CA HIS A 81 24.79 -7.08 -16.24
C HIS A 81 24.35 -6.83 -17.68
N TRP A 82 24.69 -7.75 -18.57
CA TRP A 82 24.28 -7.67 -19.96
C TRP A 82 22.75 -7.75 -20.14
N LEU A 83 22.07 -8.73 -19.54
CA LEU A 83 20.61 -8.85 -19.62
C LEU A 83 19.90 -7.66 -18.96
N SER A 84 20.40 -7.15 -17.83
CA SER A 84 19.91 -5.91 -17.23
C SER A 84 19.97 -4.74 -18.21
N THR A 85 21.09 -4.59 -18.93
CA THR A 85 21.23 -3.52 -19.94
C THR A 85 20.22 -3.65 -21.07
N VAL A 86 19.97 -4.89 -21.55
CA VAL A 86 18.97 -5.15 -22.59
C VAL A 86 17.56 -4.85 -22.08
N VAL A 87 17.20 -5.35 -20.90
CA VAL A 87 15.88 -5.15 -20.29
C VAL A 87 15.61 -3.68 -20.01
N LEU A 88 16.59 -2.93 -19.50
CA LEU A 88 16.45 -1.49 -19.23
C LEU A 88 16.18 -0.69 -20.51
N LYS A 89 16.82 -1.04 -21.63
CA LYS A 89 16.53 -0.41 -22.93
C LYS A 89 15.09 -0.69 -23.41
N LEU A 90 14.52 -1.82 -23.02
CA LEU A 90 13.16 -2.22 -23.36
C LEU A 90 12.12 -1.77 -22.33
N ALA A 91 12.55 -1.27 -21.17
CA ALA A 91 11.66 -0.93 -20.06
C ALA A 91 10.57 0.05 -20.49
N SER A 92 10.89 1.06 -21.31
CA SER A 92 9.91 2.03 -21.80
C SER A 92 8.85 1.44 -22.73
N LYS A 93 9.11 0.28 -23.35
CA LYS A 93 8.12 -0.46 -24.16
C LYS A 93 7.14 -1.27 -23.31
N TRP A 94 7.52 -1.66 -22.09
CA TRP A 94 6.75 -2.56 -21.23
C TRP A 94 6.19 -1.89 -19.98
N ILE A 95 6.87 -0.87 -19.47
CA ILE A 95 6.56 -0.11 -18.27
C ILE A 95 6.24 1.32 -18.71
N TYR A 96 4.96 1.57 -18.99
CA TYR A 96 4.46 2.89 -19.30
C TYR A 96 3.03 3.04 -18.78
N LEU A 97 2.68 4.25 -18.36
CA LEU A 97 1.28 4.59 -18.08
C LEU A 97 0.54 4.83 -19.41
N PRO A 98 -0.72 4.38 -19.54
CA PRO A 98 -1.53 4.71 -20.71
C PRO A 98 -1.59 6.22 -20.92
N LYS A 99 -1.37 6.67 -22.17
CA LYS A 99 -1.42 8.10 -22.51
C LYS A 99 -2.80 8.57 -22.97
N SER A 100 -3.72 7.63 -23.23
CA SER A 100 -5.05 7.90 -23.75
C SER A 100 -6.13 7.42 -22.78
N LYS A 101 -7.30 8.09 -22.81
CA LYS A 101 -8.48 7.69 -22.02
C LYS A 101 -8.92 6.25 -22.33
N ALA A 102 -8.87 5.86 -23.61
CA ALA A 102 -9.14 4.49 -24.03
C ALA A 102 -8.13 3.49 -23.46
N GLY A 103 -6.85 3.86 -23.39
CA GLY A 103 -5.81 3.04 -22.77
C GLY A 103 -6.07 2.83 -21.27
N TRP A 104 -6.41 3.89 -20.54
CA TRP A 104 -6.80 3.78 -19.12
C TRP A 104 -8.04 2.91 -18.92
N PHE A 105 -9.06 3.06 -19.76
CA PHE A 105 -10.26 2.23 -19.72
C PHE A 105 -9.94 0.74 -19.97
N ASN A 106 -9.03 0.43 -20.89
CA ASN A 106 -8.62 -0.95 -21.15
C ASN A 106 -7.88 -1.56 -19.95
N VAL A 107 -7.02 -0.78 -19.27
CA VAL A 107 -6.34 -1.23 -18.07
C VAL A 107 -7.34 -1.49 -16.94
N GLU A 108 -8.29 -0.57 -16.73
CA GLU A 108 -9.39 -0.74 -15.76
C GLU A 108 -10.21 -2.00 -16.06
N CYS A 109 -10.62 -2.20 -17.31
CA CYS A 109 -11.39 -3.37 -17.72
C CYS A 109 -10.62 -4.67 -17.52
N GLY A 110 -9.32 -4.68 -17.84
CA GLY A 110 -8.46 -5.84 -17.63
C GLY A 110 -8.32 -6.19 -16.15
N PHE A 111 -8.13 -5.20 -15.29
CA PHE A 111 -8.08 -5.40 -13.85
C PHE A 111 -9.42 -5.90 -13.31
N LYS A 112 -10.54 -5.26 -13.70
CA LYS A 112 -11.90 -5.67 -13.33
C LYS A 112 -12.20 -7.11 -13.75
N ALA A 113 -11.82 -7.51 -14.97
CA ALA A 113 -12.07 -8.87 -15.46
C ALA A 113 -11.35 -9.93 -14.62
N LYS A 114 -10.12 -9.63 -14.16
CA LYS A 114 -9.30 -10.57 -13.39
C LYS A 114 -9.61 -10.57 -11.90
N HIS A 115 -9.84 -9.39 -11.32
CA HIS A 115 -9.92 -9.21 -9.87
C HIS A 115 -11.31 -8.79 -9.38
N GLN A 116 -12.25 -8.54 -10.29
CA GLN A 116 -13.62 -8.11 -9.99
C GLN A 116 -13.69 -6.78 -9.20
N ILE A 117 -12.67 -5.93 -9.36
CA ILE A 117 -12.59 -4.60 -8.76
C ILE A 117 -12.66 -3.55 -9.89
N PRO A 118 -13.75 -2.78 -10.02
CA PRO A 118 -13.89 -1.72 -11.02
C PRO A 118 -13.08 -0.49 -10.62
N SER A 119 -12.78 0.38 -11.60
CA SER A 119 -12.08 1.66 -11.39
C SER A 119 -10.69 1.56 -10.77
N VAL A 120 -10.07 0.39 -10.89
CA VAL A 120 -8.68 0.14 -10.50
C VAL A 120 -7.87 -0.16 -11.75
N VAL A 121 -6.77 0.57 -11.90
CA VAL A 121 -5.87 0.51 -13.07
C VAL A 121 -4.53 -0.14 -12.74
N GLY A 122 -4.44 -0.74 -11.56
CA GLY A 122 -3.25 -1.41 -11.04
C GLY A 122 -3.37 -1.61 -9.52
N ALA A 123 -2.73 -2.64 -9.01
CA ALA A 123 -2.55 -2.85 -7.58
C ALA A 123 -1.10 -3.24 -7.35
N ILE A 124 -0.49 -2.67 -6.30
CA ILE A 124 0.78 -3.17 -5.78
C ILE A 124 0.39 -4.27 -4.81
N ASP A 125 0.85 -5.50 -5.09
CA ASP A 125 0.75 -6.59 -4.13
C ASP A 125 1.70 -6.29 -2.97
N GLY A 126 1.18 -5.57 -1.98
CA GLY A 126 1.76 -5.56 -0.65
C GLY A 126 1.39 -6.87 0.01
N THR A 127 1.97 -7.98 -0.47
CA THR A 127 1.75 -9.32 0.11
C THR A 127 1.87 -9.15 1.61
N LEU A 128 0.74 -9.27 2.31
CA LEU A 128 0.73 -9.38 3.76
C LEU A 128 1.42 -10.70 4.03
N VAL A 129 2.75 -10.66 4.21
CA VAL A 129 3.53 -11.81 4.64
C VAL A 129 2.87 -12.28 5.92
N ASP A 130 2.44 -13.53 5.94
CA ASP A 130 1.91 -14.13 7.15
C ASP A 130 3.02 -14.08 8.20
N ILE A 131 2.89 -13.18 9.17
CA ILE A 131 3.90 -12.99 10.21
C ILE A 131 3.73 -14.13 11.20
N GLN A 132 4.39 -15.24 10.91
CA GLN A 132 4.49 -16.37 11.81
C GLN A 132 5.04 -15.90 13.15
N ARG A 133 4.27 -16.10 14.22
CA ARG A 133 4.63 -15.69 15.57
C ARG A 133 5.96 -16.36 15.96
N PRO A 134 7.03 -15.60 16.26
CA PRO A 134 8.24 -16.17 16.81
C PRO A 134 7.92 -16.88 18.14
N LYS A 135 8.40 -18.12 18.31
CA LYS A 135 8.13 -18.92 19.52
C LYS A 135 8.78 -18.36 20.78
N ASP A 136 9.79 -17.50 20.60
CA ASP A 136 10.73 -17.10 21.66
C ASP A 136 10.41 -15.73 22.29
N TYR A 137 9.39 -15.02 21.79
CA TYR A 137 9.07 -13.65 22.22
C TYR A 137 7.62 -13.49 22.69
N GLY A 138 7.45 -12.74 23.79
CA GLY A 138 6.15 -12.34 24.33
C GLY A 138 5.41 -11.28 23.50
N GLY A 139 6.04 -10.73 22.46
CA GLY A 139 5.49 -9.74 21.54
C GLY A 139 6.11 -9.86 20.13
N PHE A 140 5.61 -9.09 19.16
CA PHE A 140 6.18 -9.06 17.81
C PHE A 140 7.28 -8.01 17.77
N TYR A 141 8.51 -8.42 17.44
CA TYR A 141 9.66 -7.55 17.28
C TYR A 141 10.30 -7.79 15.91
N ASN A 142 10.91 -6.75 15.31
CA ASN A 142 11.55 -6.86 14.01
C ASN A 142 12.94 -7.48 14.20
N ARG A 143 13.63 -7.77 13.09
CA ARG A 143 15.01 -8.30 13.13
C ARG A 143 16.02 -7.41 13.88
N ASN A 144 15.68 -6.15 14.14
CA ASN A 144 16.51 -5.17 14.85
C ASN A 144 16.15 -5.08 16.34
N GLY A 145 15.14 -5.81 16.82
CA GLY A 145 14.69 -5.78 18.20
C GLY A 145 13.64 -4.71 18.54
N ASP A 146 13.09 -4.00 17.55
CA ASP A 146 12.03 -3.00 17.78
C ASP A 146 10.64 -3.65 17.73
N PRO A 147 9.65 -3.20 18.53
CA PRO A 147 8.27 -3.68 18.44
C PRO A 147 7.71 -3.52 17.01
N SER A 148 7.34 -4.64 16.38
CA SER A 148 6.74 -4.70 15.04
C SER A 148 5.22 -4.68 15.03
N LEU A 149 4.60 -5.09 16.13
CA LEU A 149 3.15 -5.10 16.26
C LEU A 149 2.75 -4.61 17.65
N ASN A 150 2.05 -3.47 17.69
CA ASN A 150 1.34 -3.04 18.88
C ASN A 150 -0.04 -3.71 18.88
N ILE A 151 -0.22 -4.73 19.71
CA ILE A 151 -1.52 -5.37 19.92
C ILE A 151 -2.20 -4.70 21.12
N ARG A 152 -3.41 -4.18 20.92
CA ARG A 152 -4.27 -3.71 21.99
C ARG A 152 -5.53 -4.57 22.03
N ALA A 153 -5.81 -5.17 23.18
CA ALA A 153 -7.10 -5.80 23.44
C ALA A 153 -8.00 -4.78 24.15
N VAL A 154 -9.14 -4.45 23.53
CA VAL A 154 -10.19 -3.67 24.19
C VAL A 154 -11.16 -4.66 24.83
N LYS A 155 -11.16 -4.71 26.16
CA LYS A 155 -12.10 -5.52 26.94
C LYS A 155 -13.08 -4.60 27.65
N PHE A 156 -14.36 -4.71 27.29
CA PHE A 156 -15.43 -4.04 28.01
C PHE A 156 -15.74 -4.86 29.27
N ILE A 157 -15.77 -4.22 30.44
CA ILE A 157 -16.10 -4.85 31.72
C ILE A 157 -17.58 -4.53 32.01
N GLY A 158 -18.42 -5.56 32.10
CA GLY A 158 -19.82 -5.42 32.55
C GLY A 158 -20.87 -5.44 31.45
N ASP A 159 -20.52 -5.05 30.22
CA ASP A 159 -21.44 -5.05 29.06
C ASP A 159 -20.96 -6.02 27.96
N VAL A 160 -21.92 -6.61 27.24
CA VAL A 160 -21.66 -7.31 25.97
C VAL A 160 -21.05 -6.29 25.01
N LEU A 161 -19.94 -6.62 24.34
CA LEU A 161 -19.38 -5.77 23.27
C LEU A 161 -20.43 -5.62 22.17
N THR A 162 -21.00 -4.43 22.04
CA THR A 162 -21.89 -4.00 20.95
C THR A 162 -21.14 -3.06 20.01
N GLY A 163 -21.55 -2.99 18.75
CA GLY A 163 -21.03 -2.02 17.80
C GLY A 163 -21.21 -0.59 18.29
N ALA A 164 -22.34 -0.29 18.93
CA ALA A 164 -22.62 1.03 19.50
C ALA A 164 -21.62 1.42 20.59
N ASN A 165 -21.40 0.55 21.59
CA ASN A 165 -20.46 0.86 22.68
C ASN A 165 -19.01 0.92 22.16
N HIS A 166 -18.67 0.11 21.16
CA HIS A 166 -17.37 0.13 20.52
C HIS A 166 -17.13 1.43 19.74
N ALA A 167 -18.11 1.86 18.94
CA ALA A 167 -18.07 3.12 18.20
C ALA A 167 -17.99 4.32 19.15
N GLN A 168 -18.82 4.34 20.21
CA GLN A 168 -18.82 5.40 21.21
C GLN A 168 -17.45 5.52 21.90
N HIS A 169 -16.88 4.39 22.34
CA HIS A 169 -15.56 4.39 22.96
C HIS A 169 -14.50 5.07 22.09
N TYR A 170 -14.44 4.74 20.80
CA TYR A 170 -13.46 5.35 19.90
C TYR A 170 -13.78 6.79 19.54
N LEU A 171 -15.06 7.19 19.46
CA LEU A 171 -15.42 8.60 19.34
C LEU A 171 -14.93 9.41 20.55
N ASP A 172 -15.07 8.87 21.77
CA ASP A 172 -14.58 9.52 22.99
C ASP A 172 -13.06 9.64 23.00
N VAL A 173 -12.34 8.58 22.59
CA VAL A 173 -10.87 8.61 22.47
C VAL A 173 -10.43 9.60 21.39
N ILE A 174 -11.13 9.66 20.26
CA ILE A 174 -10.88 10.65 19.21
C ILE A 174 -11.05 12.06 19.78
N ASP A 175 -12.15 12.36 20.45
CA ASP A 175 -12.39 13.68 21.03
C ASP A 175 -11.28 14.09 22.03
N GLN A 176 -10.90 13.16 22.92
CA GLN A 176 -9.84 13.36 23.91
C GLN A 176 -8.47 13.63 23.27
N LEU A 177 -8.08 12.89 22.23
CA LEU A 177 -6.72 12.98 21.68
C LEU A 177 -6.59 13.95 20.50
N ASN A 178 -7.66 14.10 19.71
CA ASN A 178 -7.64 14.91 18.50
C ASN A 178 -7.72 16.41 18.80
N HIS A 179 -8.56 16.81 19.76
CA HIS A 179 -8.84 18.23 20.05
C HIS A 179 -8.60 18.63 21.51
N ASN A 180 -8.98 17.80 22.48
CA ASN A 180 -9.01 18.22 23.89
C ASN A 180 -7.68 18.00 24.65
N GLY A 181 -6.84 17.07 24.19
CA GLY A 181 -5.57 16.71 24.83
C GLY A 181 -4.35 17.15 24.00
N PRO A 182 -3.50 16.22 23.51
CA PRO A 182 -2.29 16.55 22.74
C PRO A 182 -2.56 17.27 21.40
N GLN A 183 -3.83 17.41 21.02
CA GLN A 183 -4.28 18.07 19.79
C GLN A 183 -3.60 17.46 18.57
N LEU A 184 -3.79 16.14 18.38
CA LEU A 184 -3.14 15.41 17.30
C LEU A 184 -3.61 15.87 15.92
N ASN A 185 -4.82 16.44 15.80
CA ASN A 185 -5.41 16.89 14.53
C ASN A 185 -5.30 15.82 13.41
N ALA A 186 -5.42 14.56 13.80
CA ALA A 186 -5.27 13.39 12.93
C ALA A 186 -6.62 12.93 12.34
N VAL A 187 -7.75 13.35 12.91
CA VAL A 187 -9.10 13.20 12.37
C VAL A 187 -9.57 14.58 11.89
N ILE A 188 -10.08 14.67 10.65
CA ILE A 188 -10.52 15.95 10.06
C ILE A 188 -12.01 16.21 10.27
N GLU A 189 -12.82 15.14 10.33
CA GLU A 189 -14.24 15.19 10.66
C GLU A 189 -14.71 13.82 11.16
N THR A 190 -15.69 13.81 12.05
CA THR A 190 -16.39 12.59 12.51
C THR A 190 -17.78 12.53 11.90
N SER A 191 -18.27 11.31 11.66
CA SER A 191 -19.60 11.13 11.08
C SER A 191 -20.67 11.37 12.14
N PRO A 192 -21.62 12.31 11.91
CA PRO A 192 -22.74 12.51 12.82
C PRO A 192 -23.69 11.30 12.91
N THR A 193 -23.60 10.36 11.97
CA THR A 193 -24.48 9.19 11.91
C THR A 193 -23.83 7.90 12.39
N ALA A 194 -22.52 7.89 12.67
CA ALA A 194 -21.77 6.68 13.01
C ALA A 194 -22.42 5.87 14.16
N LEU A 195 -22.80 6.54 15.25
CA LEU A 195 -23.43 5.86 16.39
C LEU A 195 -24.82 5.30 16.04
N THR A 196 -25.60 6.03 15.24
CA THR A 196 -26.92 5.56 14.78
C THR A 196 -26.78 4.33 13.88
N GLN A 197 -25.79 4.33 12.98
CA GLN A 197 -25.46 3.18 12.13
C GLN A 197 -25.06 1.96 12.98
N ALA A 198 -24.23 2.17 14.01
CA ALA A 198 -23.80 1.13 14.93
C ALA A 198 -24.98 0.51 15.71
N ILE A 199 -25.87 1.34 16.27
CA ILE A 199 -27.08 0.89 16.98
C ILE A 199 -28.01 0.11 16.05
N ALA A 200 -28.17 0.54 14.80
CA ALA A 200 -28.97 -0.17 13.82
C ALA A 200 -28.35 -1.54 13.47
N GLN A 201 -27.03 -1.61 13.35
CA GLN A 201 -26.32 -2.85 13.10
C GLN A 201 -26.46 -3.85 14.26
N ASP A 202 -26.34 -3.40 15.50
CA ASP A 202 -26.55 -4.23 16.70
C ASP A 202 -27.94 -4.87 16.74
N ARG A 203 -28.98 -4.12 16.35
CA ARG A 203 -30.38 -4.60 16.32
C ARG A 203 -30.62 -5.70 15.28
N ASN A 204 -29.85 -5.70 14.20
CA ASN A 204 -29.99 -6.70 13.14
C ASN A 204 -29.50 -8.10 13.58
N GLY A 205 -28.70 -8.20 14.66
CA GLY A 205 -28.36 -9.46 15.35
C GLY A 205 -27.44 -10.43 14.60
N THR A 206 -27.26 -10.28 13.28
CA THR A 206 -26.34 -11.08 12.48
C THR A 206 -24.97 -10.42 12.36
N ARG A 207 -24.02 -10.88 13.18
CA ARG A 207 -22.60 -10.57 12.97
C ARG A 207 -22.06 -11.41 11.82
N SER A 208 -21.62 -10.77 10.74
CA SER A 208 -21.03 -11.45 9.59
C SER A 208 -19.67 -10.88 9.23
N GLY A 209 -18.63 -11.70 9.36
CA GLY A 209 -17.27 -11.36 8.93
C GLY A 209 -16.38 -10.73 10.01
N LEU A 210 -15.08 -10.66 9.73
CA LEU A 210 -14.05 -10.19 10.67
C LEU A 210 -14.09 -8.68 10.96
N LEU A 211 -14.80 -7.91 10.13
CA LEU A 211 -14.91 -6.45 10.26
C LEU A 211 -16.23 -5.99 10.87
N HIS A 212 -17.13 -6.92 11.20
CA HIS A 212 -18.42 -6.56 11.79
C HIS A 212 -18.22 -5.85 13.13
N ASP A 213 -18.86 -4.70 13.29
CA ASP A 213 -18.75 -3.80 14.46
C ASP A 213 -17.34 -3.20 14.65
N ILE A 214 -16.44 -3.29 13.67
CA ILE A 214 -15.10 -2.69 13.76
C ILE A 214 -15.15 -1.23 13.29
N PRO A 215 -14.85 -0.26 14.18
CA PRO A 215 -14.78 1.14 13.81
C PRO A 215 -13.53 1.41 12.96
N ILE A 216 -13.70 2.19 11.90
CA ILE A 216 -12.63 2.55 10.99
C ILE A 216 -12.64 4.05 10.66
N LEU A 217 -11.48 4.57 10.26
CA LEU A 217 -11.35 5.88 9.64
C LEU A 217 -10.93 5.74 8.18
N ILE A 218 -11.47 6.62 7.34
CA ILE A 218 -11.19 6.68 5.90
C ILE A 218 -10.40 7.95 5.60
N LYS A 219 -9.30 7.87 4.84
CA LYS A 219 -8.56 9.08 4.46
C LYS A 219 -9.45 10.03 3.64
N ASP A 220 -9.36 11.34 3.89
CA ASP A 220 -10.23 12.40 3.33
C ASP A 220 -10.21 12.54 1.79
N ASN A 221 -9.43 11.76 1.07
CA ASN A 221 -9.43 11.67 -0.39
C ASN A 221 -10.17 10.44 -0.95
N ILE A 222 -10.85 9.66 -0.09
CA ILE A 222 -11.63 8.49 -0.47
C ILE A 222 -13.11 8.81 -0.27
N ALA A 223 -13.89 8.65 -1.33
CA ALA A 223 -15.32 8.97 -1.33
C ALA A 223 -16.12 8.11 -0.34
N THR A 224 -16.93 8.78 0.48
CA THR A 224 -17.94 8.21 1.39
C THR A 224 -19.27 8.92 1.17
N THR A 225 -20.38 8.21 1.34
CA THR A 225 -21.74 8.75 1.18
C THR A 225 -22.68 8.26 2.28
N GLY A 226 -23.75 9.02 2.51
CA GLY A 226 -24.81 8.64 3.46
C GLY A 226 -24.44 8.75 4.94
N ASP A 227 -23.27 9.29 5.26
CA ASP A 227 -22.75 9.45 6.62
C ASP A 227 -22.58 10.91 7.06
N GLY A 228 -22.92 11.86 6.17
CA GLY A 228 -22.81 13.30 6.42
C GLY A 228 -21.37 13.84 6.31
N LEU A 229 -20.44 13.02 5.82
CA LEU A 229 -19.04 13.39 5.66
C LEU A 229 -18.79 14.12 4.33
N THR A 230 -17.78 14.97 4.30
CA THR A 230 -17.33 15.72 3.13
C THR A 230 -15.99 15.17 2.64
N THR A 231 -15.92 14.75 1.38
CA THR A 231 -14.66 14.25 0.81
C THR A 231 -13.88 15.41 0.19
N CYS A 232 -12.91 15.95 0.92
CA CYS A 232 -12.30 17.24 0.59
C CYS A 232 -10.83 17.17 0.16
N THR A 233 -10.17 16.01 0.25
CA THR A 233 -8.72 15.86 0.01
C THR A 233 -7.84 16.80 0.87
N GLY A 234 -8.34 17.21 2.03
CA GLY A 234 -7.73 18.19 2.93
C GLY A 234 -7.92 19.67 2.53
N SER A 235 -8.67 19.96 1.45
CA SER A 235 -8.75 21.31 0.91
C SER A 235 -10.09 21.99 1.21
N PHE A 236 -10.05 23.26 1.64
CA PHE A 236 -11.26 24.09 1.76
C PHE A 236 -11.96 24.32 0.41
N ALA A 237 -11.23 24.20 -0.71
CA ALA A 237 -11.83 24.32 -2.05
C ALA A 237 -12.90 23.26 -2.33
N MET A 238 -12.90 22.15 -1.57
CA MET A 238 -13.85 21.05 -1.70
C MET A 238 -14.76 20.93 -0.47
N GLU A 239 -14.76 21.92 0.45
CA GLU A 239 -15.64 21.89 1.62
C GLU A 239 -17.11 21.81 1.19
N GLY A 240 -17.87 20.92 1.86
CA GLY A 240 -19.26 20.63 1.49
C GLY A 240 -19.42 19.63 0.32
N ASN A 241 -18.33 19.12 -0.26
CA ASN A 241 -18.39 18.08 -1.30
C ASN A 241 -18.83 16.74 -0.72
N ILE A 242 -20.14 16.46 -0.79
CA ILE A 242 -20.72 15.16 -0.45
C ILE A 242 -20.60 14.24 -1.68
N ALA A 243 -19.91 13.11 -1.54
CA ALA A 243 -19.77 12.21 -2.66
C ALA A 243 -21.13 11.56 -3.03
N PRO A 244 -21.45 11.44 -4.33
CA PRO A 244 -22.72 10.86 -4.76
C PRO A 244 -22.80 9.34 -4.54
N ARG A 245 -21.66 8.71 -4.25
CA ARG A 245 -21.54 7.28 -3.97
C ARG A 245 -20.27 6.99 -3.18
N ASP A 246 -20.30 5.94 -2.38
CA ASP A 246 -19.11 5.38 -1.76
C ASP A 246 -18.09 4.95 -2.82
N ALA A 247 -16.81 5.12 -2.50
CA ALA A 247 -15.74 4.43 -3.19
C ALA A 247 -15.94 2.91 -3.09
N PHE A 248 -15.50 2.15 -4.10
CA PHE A 248 -15.72 0.71 -4.15
C PHE A 248 -15.20 -0.04 -2.91
N LEU A 249 -14.03 0.35 -2.39
CA LEU A 249 -13.48 -0.23 -1.16
C LEU A 249 -14.37 0.06 0.06
N VAL A 250 -14.96 1.26 0.14
CA VAL A 250 -15.83 1.64 1.27
C VAL A 250 -17.12 0.82 1.23
N GLN A 251 -17.69 0.59 0.05
CA GLN A 251 -18.84 -0.33 -0.11
C GLN A 251 -18.52 -1.73 0.40
N LYS A 252 -17.32 -2.25 0.10
CA LYS A 252 -16.87 -3.57 0.58
C LYS A 252 -16.66 -3.59 2.10
N LEU A 253 -16.08 -2.54 2.68
CA LEU A 253 -15.88 -2.42 4.13
C LEU A 253 -17.22 -2.36 4.87
N ARG A 254 -18.16 -1.53 4.39
CA ARG A 254 -19.52 -1.43 4.94
C ARG A 254 -20.28 -2.74 4.79
N ALA A 255 -20.20 -3.41 3.65
CA ALA A 255 -20.81 -4.73 3.44
C ALA A 255 -20.20 -5.82 4.36
N ALA A 256 -18.95 -5.66 4.79
CA ALA A 256 -18.31 -6.51 5.80
C ALA A 256 -18.66 -6.12 7.25
N GLY A 257 -19.51 -5.10 7.45
CA GLY A 257 -19.98 -4.63 8.75
C GLY A 257 -19.08 -3.62 9.46
N ALA A 258 -18.10 -3.03 8.76
CA ALA A 258 -17.26 -1.98 9.35
C ALA A 258 -18.05 -0.68 9.57
N ILE A 259 -17.78 0.00 10.68
CA ILE A 259 -18.45 1.26 11.05
C ILE A 259 -17.50 2.42 10.73
N VAL A 260 -17.84 3.25 9.75
CA VAL A 260 -17.03 4.44 9.42
C VAL A 260 -17.29 5.53 10.45
N LEU A 261 -16.29 5.83 11.30
CA LEU A 261 -16.41 6.88 12.33
C LEU A 261 -16.15 8.28 11.79
N GLY A 262 -15.51 8.42 10.63
CA GLY A 262 -15.13 9.72 10.10
C GLY A 262 -13.99 9.65 9.09
N HIS A 263 -13.47 10.84 8.76
CA HIS A 263 -12.32 11.00 7.90
C HIS A 263 -11.03 11.27 8.67
N ALA A 264 -9.97 10.57 8.30
CA ALA A 264 -8.62 10.84 8.75
C ALA A 264 -8.03 12.02 7.97
N ASN A 265 -7.32 12.90 8.68
CA ASN A 265 -6.59 14.01 8.08
C ASN A 265 -5.47 13.50 7.16
N MET A 266 -5.01 14.36 6.27
CA MET A 266 -4.00 14.04 5.28
C MET A 266 -3.20 15.27 4.89
N VAL A 267 -2.10 15.06 4.17
CA VAL A 267 -1.42 16.16 3.48
C VAL A 267 -2.24 16.55 2.26
N GLU A 268 -2.55 17.84 2.14
CA GLU A 268 -3.47 18.38 1.12
C GLU A 268 -3.16 17.86 -0.29
N TRP A 269 -4.19 17.50 -1.06
CA TRP A 269 -4.06 16.92 -2.42
C TRP A 269 -3.13 15.71 -2.49
N ALA A 270 -3.14 14.90 -1.43
CA ALA A 270 -2.25 13.76 -1.28
C ALA A 270 -0.77 14.13 -1.46
N ASN A 271 -0.40 15.34 -1.01
CA ASN A 271 0.94 15.91 -1.12
C ASN A 271 1.37 16.29 -2.55
N TRP A 272 0.40 16.53 -3.44
CA TRP A 272 0.62 16.92 -4.84
C TRP A 272 0.16 18.36 -5.14
N ARG A 273 0.41 19.30 -4.20
CA ARG A 273 -0.02 20.72 -4.31
C ARG A 273 1.10 21.71 -4.60
N SER A 274 2.23 21.63 -3.88
CA SER A 274 3.33 22.59 -3.98
C SER A 274 4.69 21.91 -3.76
N LEU A 275 5.72 22.41 -4.45
CA LEU A 275 7.12 22.05 -4.23
C LEU A 275 7.83 22.97 -3.23
N THR A 276 7.16 24.02 -2.75
CA THR A 276 7.81 25.10 -1.98
C THR A 276 6.96 25.58 -0.81
N GLU A 277 7.39 25.24 0.40
CA GLU A 277 7.40 26.16 1.54
C GLU A 277 8.85 26.16 2.07
N SER A 278 9.52 27.31 2.00
CA SER A 278 10.77 27.68 2.70
C SER A 278 11.68 26.53 3.12
N VAL A 279 12.31 25.85 2.16
CA VAL A 279 13.46 24.99 2.45
C VAL A 279 14.67 25.92 2.62
N ASP A 280 15.29 25.96 3.79
CA ASP A 280 16.60 26.58 3.94
C ASP A 280 17.61 25.80 3.07
N TRP A 281 17.92 26.38 1.92
CA TRP A 281 18.76 25.81 0.87
C TRP A 281 20.21 25.60 1.31
N ARG A 282 20.63 26.14 2.47
CA ARG A 282 21.99 25.95 2.99
C ARG A 282 22.23 24.57 3.59
N TYR A 283 21.18 23.76 3.81
CA TYR A 283 21.28 22.45 4.46
C TYR A 283 20.68 21.26 3.68
N HIS A 284 20.36 21.40 2.40
CA HIS A 284 19.59 20.36 1.69
C HIS A 284 20.08 20.05 0.27
N PRO A 285 20.66 18.86 0.00
CA PRO A 285 21.00 18.44 -1.35
C PRO A 285 19.74 18.10 -2.17
N LEU A 286 19.80 18.37 -3.48
CA LEU A 286 18.74 18.25 -4.50
C LEU A 286 17.90 16.96 -4.49
N LEU A 287 18.43 15.85 -3.95
CA LEU A 287 17.69 14.59 -3.79
C LEU A 287 16.68 14.66 -2.64
N LEU A 288 17.01 15.32 -1.52
CA LEU A 288 16.13 15.40 -0.36
C LEU A 288 14.96 16.37 -0.54
N THR A 289 15.03 17.34 -1.45
CA THR A 289 13.91 18.24 -1.80
C THR A 289 12.74 17.54 -2.49
N LEU A 290 12.98 16.40 -3.15
CA LEU A 290 11.91 15.55 -3.68
C LEU A 290 11.23 14.73 -2.57
N PHE A 291 11.90 14.53 -1.44
CA PHE A 291 11.41 13.75 -0.28
C PHE A 291 10.92 14.64 0.89
N HIS A 292 11.20 15.95 0.86
CA HIS A 292 10.75 16.96 1.83
C HIS A 292 9.61 17.82 1.27
N THR A 293 8.61 17.17 0.74
CA THR A 293 7.34 17.84 0.42
C THR A 293 6.54 18.02 1.70
N ASN A 294 6.44 19.28 2.13
CA ASN A 294 5.37 19.88 2.93
C ASN A 294 5.18 19.34 4.35
N SER A 295 5.10 20.25 5.34
CA SER A 295 4.57 19.93 6.67
C SER A 295 3.30 19.09 6.53
N PRO A 296 3.02 18.10 7.42
CA PRO A 296 1.90 17.19 7.29
C PRO A 296 0.56 17.91 7.54
N ARG A 297 0.20 18.76 6.57
CA ARG A 297 -0.76 19.84 6.71
C ARG A 297 -1.76 19.77 5.60
N SER A 298 -3.00 20.00 5.99
CA SER A 298 -4.09 20.37 5.12
C SER A 298 -4.59 21.76 5.51
N ALA A 299 -5.13 22.51 4.54
CA ALA A 299 -5.73 23.80 4.85
C ALA A 299 -6.93 23.60 5.79
N ARG A 300 -7.74 22.58 5.51
CA ARG A 300 -8.97 22.25 6.24
C ARG A 300 -8.72 21.60 7.61
N GLY A 301 -7.83 20.60 7.68
CA GLY A 301 -7.58 19.82 8.90
C GLY A 301 -6.37 20.27 9.72
N GLY A 302 -5.64 21.28 9.27
CA GLY A 302 -4.43 21.74 9.95
C GLY A 302 -3.29 20.72 9.91
N ILE A 303 -2.39 20.77 10.89
CA ILE A 303 -1.19 19.92 10.97
C ILE A 303 -1.46 18.69 11.83
N ALA A 304 -1.43 17.50 11.23
CA ALA A 304 -1.51 16.24 11.96
C ALA A 304 -0.17 15.94 12.67
N LYS A 305 -0.21 15.77 14.00
CA LYS A 305 0.98 15.61 14.84
C LYS A 305 1.36 14.14 15.07
N ASN A 306 2.65 13.91 15.31
CA ASN A 306 3.20 12.58 15.58
C ASN A 306 2.92 12.21 17.04
N PRO A 307 2.23 11.10 17.32
CA PRO A 307 1.78 10.79 18.67
C PRO A 307 2.93 10.34 19.60
N TYR A 308 4.09 9.95 19.06
CA TYR A 308 5.27 9.60 19.85
C TYR A 308 6.09 10.84 20.24
N VAL A 309 6.19 11.82 19.34
CA VAL A 309 6.92 13.07 19.56
C VAL A 309 6.16 14.20 18.89
N LEU A 310 5.40 14.99 19.67
CA LEU A 310 4.46 15.99 19.13
C LEU A 310 5.12 17.08 18.27
N THR A 311 6.43 17.32 18.45
CA THR A 311 7.23 18.28 17.67
C THR A 311 7.79 17.66 16.38
N ALA A 312 7.73 16.34 16.22
CA ALA A 312 8.16 15.63 15.02
C ALA A 312 7.05 15.57 13.96
N ARG A 313 7.46 15.38 12.70
CA ARG A 313 6.54 15.25 11.57
C ARG A 313 5.93 13.83 11.52
N THR A 314 4.70 13.71 11.00
CA THR A 314 3.95 12.44 10.81
C THR A 314 4.22 11.73 9.48
N ALA A 315 5.17 12.24 8.67
CA ALA A 315 5.29 11.88 7.25
C ALA A 315 3.97 12.09 6.49
N GLY A 316 3.74 11.41 5.36
CA GLY A 316 2.54 11.61 4.56
C GLY A 316 2.50 10.76 3.28
N SER A 317 1.45 10.89 2.47
CA SER A 317 0.32 11.83 2.65
C SER A 317 -0.79 11.33 3.58
N SER A 318 -0.74 10.07 4.01
CA SER A 318 -1.71 9.45 4.95
C SER A 318 -1.39 9.75 6.42
N SER A 319 -1.07 11.00 6.73
CA SER A 319 -0.58 11.43 8.04
C SER A 319 -1.58 11.15 9.17
N GLY A 320 -2.86 11.48 8.98
CA GLY A 320 -3.91 11.22 9.95
C GLY A 320 -4.21 9.74 10.11
N SER A 321 -4.27 8.97 9.02
CA SER A 321 -4.51 7.52 9.10
C SER A 321 -3.42 6.81 9.92
N GLY A 322 -2.15 7.17 9.69
CA GLY A 322 -1.03 6.61 10.47
C GLY A 322 -1.03 7.08 11.93
N SER A 323 -1.25 8.38 12.16
CA SER A 323 -1.24 8.96 13.50
C SER A 323 -2.38 8.44 14.38
N THR A 324 -3.59 8.32 13.84
CA THR A 324 -4.77 7.80 14.59
C THR A 324 -4.58 6.35 15.04
N VAL A 325 -4.07 5.48 14.17
CA VAL A 325 -3.77 4.09 14.52
C VAL A 325 -2.66 4.02 15.56
N ALA A 326 -1.56 4.76 15.36
CA ALA A 326 -0.44 4.79 16.31
C ALA A 326 -0.82 5.33 17.70
N ALA A 327 -1.73 6.31 17.75
CA ALA A 327 -2.27 6.89 18.98
C ALA A 327 -3.36 6.03 19.65
N ASN A 328 -3.75 4.91 19.03
CA ASN A 328 -4.89 4.08 19.44
C ASN A 328 -6.24 4.83 19.44
N MET A 329 -6.40 5.82 18.57
CA MET A 329 -7.68 6.53 18.34
C MET A 329 -8.65 5.72 17.46
N ILE A 330 -8.14 4.72 16.74
CA ILE A 330 -8.93 3.82 15.91
C ILE A 330 -8.17 2.50 15.77
N PRO A 331 -8.83 1.33 15.65
CA PRO A 331 -8.12 0.07 15.45
C PRO A 331 -7.57 -0.07 14.03
N VAL A 332 -8.26 0.46 13.03
CA VAL A 332 -7.86 0.38 11.62
C VAL A 332 -8.21 1.69 10.90
N ALA A 333 -7.32 2.15 10.04
CA ALA A 333 -7.58 3.27 9.14
C ALA A 333 -7.15 2.94 7.71
N ILE A 334 -7.85 3.51 6.73
CA ILE A 334 -7.50 3.37 5.32
C ILE A 334 -6.64 4.56 4.89
N GLY A 335 -5.56 4.29 4.17
CA GLY A 335 -4.67 5.29 3.57
C GLY A 335 -4.58 5.12 2.05
N THR A 336 -3.91 6.07 1.39
CA THR A 336 -3.60 5.99 -0.04
C THR A 336 -2.13 6.28 -0.27
N GLU A 337 -1.55 5.63 -1.28
CA GLU A 337 -0.16 5.80 -1.70
C GLU A 337 -0.07 5.91 -3.21
N THR A 338 0.79 6.84 -3.69
CA THR A 338 1.05 7.06 -5.12
C THR A 338 2.50 6.66 -5.51
N GLY A 339 3.38 6.47 -4.52
CA GLY A 339 4.75 5.97 -4.65
C GLY A 339 5.83 7.05 -4.73
N LEU A 340 6.82 6.96 -3.83
CA LEU A 340 8.23 7.36 -3.97
C LEU A 340 9.03 6.53 -2.94
N TRP A 341 9.24 5.25 -3.23
CA TRP A 341 10.20 4.39 -2.52
C TRP A 341 11.49 4.30 -3.32
#